data_AF-A0A6J0ZHX6-F1
#
_entry.id   AF-A0A6J0ZHX6-F1
#
_cell.length_a   1.000
_cell.length_b   1.000
_cell.length_c   1.000
_cell.angle_alpha   90.00
_cell.angle_beta   90.00
_cell.angle_gamma   90.00
#
_symmetry.space_group_name_H-M   'P 1'
#
loop_
_entity.id
_entity.type
_entity.pdbx_description
1 polymer ?
#
loop_
_entity_poly.entity_id
_entity_poly.type
_entity_poly.pdbx_seq_one_letter_code
_entity_poly.pdbx_strand_id
1 'polypeptide(L)'
;MNPGDGCNRMKRIAQLKEHYCQAAVEDVMYILIFYKFSEIRVPLVPKLSRCIYNGRLEIWPSKDWELESIHNLEVLEMVREHVSTVIGLRANSSVTDNWATTEIQRLQLGRVYAASILYGYFLKSASSRYQLEKCLALAHQDRLSRRNSLQFPDLLPCGFKRLVFGHVSDQQSVSLGQGPGRQEKNLEELRCYVMGFDPETLQRCAKLKSKEAINLIEKHSCALFGDEKTGVLETGEVILTSFSSLKRLVLEAVAFGSFLWDIEEYVDTVYKLKDN
;
A
#
# COMPACT_ATOMS: atom_id res chain seq x y z
N MET A 1 43.15 -29.83 -16.63
CA MET A 1 42.06 -29.03 -16.03
C MET A 1 41.49 -28.12 -17.10
N ASN A 2 40.21 -28.28 -17.44
CA ASN A 2 39.58 -27.53 -18.52
C ASN A 2 39.36 -26.06 -18.11
N PRO A 3 39.84 -25.06 -18.88
CA PRO A 3 39.65 -23.64 -18.56
C PRO A 3 38.17 -23.23 -18.42
N GLY A 4 37.25 -23.96 -19.08
CA GLY A 4 35.81 -23.74 -19.01
C GLY A 4 35.17 -24.00 -17.64
N ASP A 5 35.77 -24.87 -16.81
CA ASP A 5 35.23 -25.20 -15.48
C ASP A 5 35.46 -24.11 -14.43
N GLY A 6 36.50 -23.28 -14.60
CA GLY A 6 36.73 -22.11 -13.75
C GLY A 6 35.68 -21.03 -13.99
N CYS A 7 35.44 -20.69 -15.26
CA CYS A 7 34.47 -19.68 -15.68
C CYS A 7 33.03 -20.06 -15.31
N ASN A 8 32.64 -21.33 -15.50
CA ASN A 8 31.32 -21.82 -15.12
C ASN A 8 31.08 -21.82 -13.60
N ARG A 9 32.13 -21.99 -12.78
CA ARG A 9 32.04 -21.87 -11.32
C ARG A 9 31.89 -20.41 -10.88
N MET A 10 32.68 -19.50 -11.44
CA MET A 10 32.58 -18.07 -11.13
C MET A 10 31.20 -17.49 -11.48
N LYS A 11 30.63 -17.88 -12.63
CA LYS A 11 29.26 -17.50 -13.03
C LYS A 11 28.22 -17.98 -12.02
N ARG A 12 28.28 -19.25 -11.60
CA ARG A 12 27.35 -19.81 -10.60
C ARG A 12 27.49 -19.12 -9.23
N ILE A 13 28.71 -18.81 -8.80
CA ILE A 13 28.95 -18.07 -7.55
C ILE A 13 28.35 -16.67 -7.62
N ALA A 14 28.50 -15.97 -8.75
CA ALA A 14 27.93 -14.64 -8.94
C ALA A 14 26.39 -14.67 -8.89
N GLN A 15 25.77 -15.62 -9.60
CA GLN A 15 24.31 -15.82 -9.58
C GLN A 15 23.79 -16.11 -8.17
N LEU A 16 24.49 -16.98 -7.42
CA LEU A 16 24.11 -17.31 -6.06
C LEU A 16 24.22 -16.09 -5.13
N LYS A 17 25.30 -15.31 -5.25
CA LYS A 17 25.45 -14.05 -4.50
C LYS A 17 24.34 -13.06 -4.83
N GLU A 18 24.01 -12.93 -6.11
CA GLU A 18 22.93 -12.05 -6.57
C GLU A 18 21.58 -12.44 -5.98
N HIS A 19 21.29 -13.74 -5.90
CA HIS A 19 20.09 -14.26 -5.26
C HIS A 19 20.06 -13.96 -3.75
N TYR A 20 21.18 -14.13 -3.04
CA TYR A 20 21.26 -13.77 -1.63
C TYR A 20 21.10 -12.26 -1.38
N CYS A 21 21.67 -11.43 -2.25
CA CYS A 21 21.47 -9.98 -2.18
C CYS A 21 19.99 -9.61 -2.37
N GLN A 22 19.33 -10.21 -3.37
CA GLN A 22 17.91 -9.99 -3.61
C GLN A 22 17.06 -10.38 -2.39
N ALA A 23 17.30 -11.57 -1.81
CA ALA A 23 16.60 -12.00 -0.61
C ALA A 23 16.83 -11.07 0.59
N ALA A 24 18.07 -10.58 0.78
CA ALA A 24 18.36 -9.63 1.85
C ALA A 24 17.65 -8.28 1.66
N VAL A 25 17.52 -7.81 0.41
CA VAL A 25 16.78 -6.58 0.12
C VAL A 25 15.28 -6.77 0.35
N GLU A 26 14.72 -7.91 -0.01
CA GLU A 26 13.33 -8.28 0.31
C GLU A 26 13.08 -8.25 1.83
N ASP A 27 14.02 -8.79 2.62
CA ASP A 27 13.94 -8.74 4.09
C ASP A 27 14.00 -7.30 4.63
N VAL A 28 14.88 -6.45 4.09
CA VAL A 28 14.95 -5.03 4.46
C VAL A 28 13.64 -4.33 4.14
N MET A 29 13.08 -4.53 2.94
CA MET A 29 11.79 -3.95 2.55
C MET A 29 10.68 -4.40 3.50
N TYR A 30 10.64 -5.69 3.85
CA TYR A 30 9.64 -6.22 4.78
C TYR A 30 9.77 -5.61 6.18
N ILE A 31 11.00 -5.48 6.70
CA ILE A 31 11.26 -4.85 8.01
C ILE A 31 10.83 -3.37 7.99
N LEU A 32 11.05 -2.65 6.89
CA LEU A 32 10.59 -1.26 6.76
C LEU A 32 9.06 -1.16 6.73
N ILE A 33 8.37 -2.09 6.06
CA ILE A 33 6.90 -2.16 6.07
C ILE A 33 6.42 -2.44 7.50
N PHE A 34 7.01 -3.43 8.17
CA PHE A 34 6.71 -3.75 9.56
C PHE A 34 6.91 -2.53 10.48
N TYR A 35 7.98 -1.78 10.27
CA TYR A 35 8.24 -0.54 11.00
C TYR A 35 7.13 0.50 10.74
N LYS A 36 6.67 0.69 9.50
CA LYS A 36 5.55 1.59 9.18
C LYS A 36 4.25 1.22 9.91
N PHE A 37 3.94 -0.08 9.97
CA PHE A 37 2.80 -0.59 10.76
C PHE A 37 2.97 -0.33 12.26
N SER A 38 4.20 -0.45 12.78
CA SER A 38 4.53 -0.10 14.17
C SER A 38 4.32 1.38 14.45
N GLU A 39 4.72 2.28 13.54
CA GLU A 39 4.53 3.74 13.67
C GLU A 39 3.05 4.12 13.82
N ILE A 40 2.16 3.47 13.06
CA ILE A 40 0.71 3.69 13.16
C ILE A 40 0.05 2.86 14.27
N ARG A 41 0.84 2.12 15.07
CA ARG A 41 0.39 1.29 16.20
C ARG A 41 -0.63 0.21 15.80
N VAL A 42 -0.46 -0.35 14.60
CA VAL A 42 -1.28 -1.45 14.07
C VAL A 42 -0.40 -2.67 13.86
N PRO A 43 -0.59 -3.77 14.60
CA PRO A 43 0.17 -4.99 14.36
C PRO A 43 -0.30 -5.67 13.08
N LEU A 44 0.63 -6.15 12.24
CA LEU A 44 0.28 -6.99 11.08
C LEU A 44 -0.51 -8.22 11.53
N VAL A 45 -1.50 -8.61 10.72
CA VAL A 45 -2.32 -9.80 11.01
C VAL A 45 -1.41 -11.04 11.00
N PRO A 46 -1.41 -11.85 12.08
CA PRO A 46 -0.64 -13.09 12.10
C PRO A 46 -1.29 -14.13 11.18
N LYS A 47 -0.60 -15.26 10.94
CA LYS A 47 -1.14 -16.38 10.16
C LYS A 47 -2.59 -16.68 10.53
N LEU A 48 -3.48 -16.87 9.54
CA LEU A 48 -4.92 -16.98 9.78
C LEU A 48 -5.29 -18.08 10.78
N SER A 49 -4.54 -19.18 10.83
CA SER A 49 -4.76 -20.26 11.80
C SER A 49 -4.67 -19.81 13.26
N ARG A 50 -3.97 -18.70 13.56
CA ARG A 50 -3.91 -18.08 14.88
C ARG A 50 -5.07 -17.12 15.18
N CYS A 51 -5.83 -16.75 14.14
CA CYS A 51 -6.97 -15.85 14.23
C CYS A 51 -8.32 -16.58 14.13
N ILE A 52 -8.31 -17.89 13.86
CA ILE A 52 -9.52 -18.71 13.79
C ILE A 52 -9.82 -19.26 15.18
N TYR A 53 -10.94 -18.82 15.74
CA TYR A 53 -11.47 -19.28 17.03
C TYR A 53 -12.82 -19.94 16.78
N ASN A 54 -12.98 -21.20 17.24
CA ASN A 54 -14.21 -21.97 17.03
C ASN A 54 -14.67 -22.04 15.56
N GLY A 55 -13.72 -22.14 14.61
CA GLY A 55 -14.01 -22.16 13.17
C GLY A 55 -14.34 -20.80 12.56
N ARG A 56 -14.30 -19.71 13.35
CA ARG A 56 -14.56 -18.34 12.90
C ARG A 56 -13.30 -17.49 12.93
N LEU A 57 -13.00 -16.81 11.82
CA LEU A 57 -11.95 -15.82 11.71
C LEU A 57 -12.35 -14.51 12.40
N GLU A 58 -11.65 -14.21 13.49
CA GLU A 58 -11.87 -13.01 14.30
C GLU A 58 -10.54 -12.29 14.51
N ILE A 59 -10.42 -11.10 13.90
CA ILE A 59 -9.20 -10.28 13.99
C ILE A 59 -9.45 -9.08 14.89
N TRP A 60 -8.83 -9.12 16.06
CA TRP A 60 -8.97 -8.11 17.10
C TRP A 60 -7.62 -7.53 17.50
N PRO A 61 -7.53 -6.21 17.77
CA PRO A 61 -8.54 -5.17 17.53
C PRO A 61 -8.66 -4.77 16.03
N SER A 62 -9.77 -4.13 15.65
CA SER A 62 -10.08 -3.76 14.26
C SER A 62 -9.21 -2.64 13.68
N LYS A 63 -8.70 -1.72 14.51
CA LYS A 63 -7.74 -0.69 14.07
C LYS A 63 -8.16 0.13 12.84
N ASP A 64 -9.47 0.20 12.57
CA ASP A 64 -10.02 0.85 11.38
C ASP A 64 -9.56 2.30 11.27
N TRP A 65 -9.63 3.04 12.38
CA TRP A 65 -9.26 4.45 12.41
C TRP A 65 -7.78 4.65 12.09
N GLU A 66 -6.88 3.89 12.72
CA GLU A 66 -5.45 4.01 12.47
C GLU A 66 -5.09 3.68 11.02
N LEU A 67 -5.70 2.65 10.43
CA LEU A 67 -5.50 2.28 9.03
C LEU A 67 -6.11 3.31 8.06
N GLU A 68 -7.27 3.87 8.37
CA GLU A 68 -7.90 4.91 7.54
C GLU A 68 -7.12 6.25 7.62
N SER A 69 -6.51 6.55 8.77
CA SER A 69 -5.83 7.83 9.04
C SER A 69 -4.53 8.06 8.23
N ILE A 70 -3.98 7.02 7.61
CA ILE A 70 -2.78 7.15 6.77
C ILE A 70 -3.09 7.79 5.41
N HIS A 71 -4.37 7.83 5.03
CA HIS A 71 -4.84 8.31 3.74
C HIS A 71 -5.34 9.75 3.84
N ASN A 72 -5.09 10.55 2.80
CA ASN A 72 -5.76 11.84 2.65
C ASN A 72 -7.25 11.62 2.33
N LEU A 73 -8.06 12.68 2.41
CA LEU A 73 -9.52 12.57 2.28
C LEU A 73 -9.95 11.97 0.93
N GLU A 74 -9.32 12.39 -0.17
CA GLU A 74 -9.57 11.91 -1.54
C GLU A 74 -9.31 10.40 -1.68
N VAL A 75 -8.15 9.93 -1.19
CA VAL A 75 -7.78 8.51 -1.24
C VAL A 75 -8.66 7.70 -0.30
N LEU A 76 -8.97 8.22 0.89
CA LEU A 76 -9.76 7.52 1.90
C LEU A 76 -11.15 7.14 1.40
N GLU A 77 -11.80 8.02 0.63
CA GLU A 77 -13.10 7.71 0.03
C GLU A 77 -13.02 6.55 -0.96
N MET A 78 -12.02 6.57 -1.85
CA MET A 78 -11.77 5.46 -2.78
C MET A 78 -11.47 4.15 -2.04
N VAL A 79 -10.72 4.21 -0.94
CA VAL A 79 -10.44 3.05 -0.08
C VAL A 79 -11.72 2.51 0.56
N ARG A 80 -12.60 3.37 1.08
CA ARG A 80 -13.89 2.95 1.66
C ARG A 80 -14.81 2.30 0.62
N GLU A 81 -14.84 2.82 -0.60
CA GLU A 81 -15.57 2.22 -1.72
C GLU A 81 -14.99 0.85 -2.11
N HIS A 82 -13.67 0.73 -2.19
CA HIS A 82 -12.98 -0.55 -2.44
C HIS A 82 -13.30 -1.58 -1.36
N VAL A 83 -13.19 -1.22 -0.09
CA VAL A 83 -13.56 -2.08 1.05
C VAL A 83 -15.00 -2.56 0.94
N SER A 84 -15.93 -1.64 0.67
CA SER A 84 -17.35 -1.98 0.53
C SER A 84 -17.60 -2.93 -0.65
N THR A 85 -16.96 -2.65 -1.79
CA THR A 85 -17.11 -3.43 -3.03
C THR A 85 -16.55 -4.84 -2.89
N VAL A 86 -15.33 -4.97 -2.35
CA VAL A 86 -14.63 -6.24 -2.22
C VAL A 86 -15.25 -7.16 -1.18
N ILE A 87 -15.81 -6.59 -0.10
CA ILE A 87 -16.50 -7.36 0.93
C ILE A 87 -17.96 -7.65 0.53
N GLY A 88 -18.47 -7.00 -0.53
CA GLY A 88 -19.82 -7.21 -1.04
C GLY A 88 -20.91 -6.51 -0.22
N LEU A 89 -20.56 -5.45 0.51
CA LEU A 89 -21.51 -4.70 1.34
C LEU A 89 -21.92 -3.40 0.65
N ARG A 90 -23.23 -3.11 0.69
CA ARG A 90 -23.76 -1.78 0.38
C ARG A 90 -23.39 -0.84 1.52
N ALA A 91 -23.09 0.42 1.20
CA ALA A 91 -22.57 1.47 2.08
C ALA A 91 -23.41 1.85 3.33
N ASN A 92 -24.43 1.07 3.69
CA ASN A 92 -25.39 1.34 4.76
C ASN A 92 -25.43 0.20 5.82
N SER A 93 -24.27 -0.26 6.31
CA SER A 93 -24.23 -1.28 7.36
C SER A 93 -24.62 -0.70 8.73
N SER A 94 -25.57 -1.35 9.39
CA SER A 94 -25.95 -1.10 10.78
C SER A 94 -24.92 -1.73 11.74
N VAL A 95 -24.92 -1.34 13.02
CA VAL A 95 -24.02 -1.93 14.04
C VAL A 95 -24.19 -3.46 14.14
N THR A 96 -25.38 -3.97 13.86
CA THR A 96 -25.68 -5.41 13.82
C THR A 96 -25.05 -6.13 12.62
N ASP A 97 -24.79 -5.44 11.52
CA ASP A 97 -24.17 -6.02 10.32
C ASP A 97 -22.65 -6.23 10.51
N ASN A 98 -22.02 -5.50 11.43
CA ASN A 98 -20.58 -5.65 11.70
C ASN A 98 -20.21 -7.01 12.31
N TRP A 99 -21.13 -7.62 13.07
CA TRP A 99 -21.01 -8.96 13.64
C TRP A 99 -21.71 -10.05 12.81
N ALA A 100 -22.44 -9.67 11.77
CA ALA A 100 -23.08 -10.61 10.88
C ALA A 100 -22.02 -11.54 10.30
N THR A 101 -22.34 -12.83 10.35
CA THR A 101 -21.39 -13.86 10.00
C THR A 101 -21.56 -14.21 8.52
N THR A 102 -20.46 -14.28 7.79
CA THR A 102 -20.43 -14.64 6.37
C THR A 102 -19.42 -15.75 6.14
N GLU A 103 -19.58 -16.48 5.03
CA GLU A 103 -18.69 -17.55 4.62
C GLU A 103 -17.85 -17.09 3.43
N ILE A 104 -16.55 -17.35 3.49
CA ILE A 104 -15.64 -17.07 2.37
C ILE A 104 -14.64 -18.21 2.23
N GLN A 105 -14.38 -18.62 0.99
CA GLN A 105 -13.31 -19.57 0.70
C GLN A 105 -11.97 -18.92 1.04
N ARG A 106 -11.10 -19.65 1.74
CA ARG A 106 -9.76 -19.17 2.11
C ARG A 106 -8.95 -18.67 0.91
N LEU A 107 -9.01 -19.39 -0.21
CA LEU A 107 -8.35 -18.99 -1.46
C LEU A 107 -8.88 -17.64 -1.98
N GLN A 108 -10.21 -17.45 -1.93
CA GLN A 108 -10.83 -16.21 -2.35
C GLN A 108 -10.42 -15.04 -1.44
N LEU A 109 -10.33 -15.28 -0.13
CA LEU A 109 -9.83 -14.28 0.82
C LEU A 109 -8.37 -13.88 0.53
N GLY A 110 -7.51 -14.85 0.19
CA GLY A 110 -6.13 -14.59 -0.23
C GLY A 110 -6.04 -13.76 -1.51
N ARG A 111 -6.87 -14.07 -2.52
CA ARG A 111 -6.96 -13.28 -3.77
C ARG A 111 -7.41 -11.85 -3.50
N VAL A 112 -8.43 -11.68 -2.66
CA VAL A 112 -8.94 -10.39 -2.21
C VAL A 112 -7.83 -9.58 -1.51
N TYR A 113 -7.07 -10.21 -0.63
CA TYR A 113 -5.97 -9.56 0.09
C TYR A 113 -4.87 -9.10 -0.87
N ALA A 114 -4.38 -9.98 -1.74
CA ALA A 114 -3.35 -9.64 -2.73
C ALA A 114 -3.81 -8.54 -3.69
N ALA A 115 -5.05 -8.62 -4.19
CA ALA A 115 -5.63 -7.57 -5.05
C ALA A 115 -5.75 -6.22 -4.30
N SER A 116 -6.05 -6.25 -3.00
CA SER A 116 -6.14 -5.05 -2.18
C SER A 116 -4.76 -4.42 -1.90
N ILE A 117 -3.69 -5.22 -1.81
CA ILE A 117 -2.31 -4.71 -1.79
C ILE A 117 -2.01 -3.96 -3.10
N LEU A 118 -2.29 -4.58 -4.23
CA LEU A 118 -2.06 -3.96 -5.53
C LEU A 118 -2.88 -2.67 -5.70
N TYR A 119 -4.12 -2.65 -5.19
CA TYR A 119 -4.96 -1.46 -5.18
C TYR A 119 -4.37 -0.33 -4.33
N GLY A 120 -3.91 -0.63 -3.11
CA GLY A 120 -3.26 0.36 -2.24
C GLY A 120 -1.96 0.92 -2.83
N TYR A 121 -1.18 0.07 -3.51
CA TYR A 121 0.01 0.48 -4.25
C TYR A 121 -0.35 1.39 -5.43
N PHE A 122 -1.36 1.01 -6.22
CA PHE A 122 -1.88 1.80 -7.34
C PHE A 122 -2.38 3.17 -6.89
N LEU A 123 -3.20 3.24 -5.83
CA LEU A 123 -3.71 4.51 -5.32
C LEU A 123 -2.58 5.43 -4.84
N LYS A 124 -1.55 4.87 -4.20
CA LYS A 124 -0.39 5.66 -3.78
C LYS A 124 0.38 6.20 -4.99
N SER A 125 0.55 5.38 -6.02
CA SER A 125 1.17 5.78 -7.30
C SER A 125 0.38 6.91 -8.00
N ALA A 126 -0.93 6.72 -8.16
CA ALA A 126 -1.81 7.66 -8.83
C ALA A 126 -1.94 8.99 -8.07
N SER A 127 -2.11 8.94 -6.75
CA SER A 127 -2.19 10.15 -5.92
C SER A 127 -0.88 10.93 -5.92
N SER A 128 0.27 10.26 -5.87
CA SER A 128 1.58 10.93 -5.94
C SER A 128 1.79 11.61 -7.29
N ARG A 129 1.39 10.94 -8.39
CA ARG A 129 1.40 11.53 -9.74
C ARG A 129 0.48 12.75 -9.82
N TYR A 130 -0.75 12.63 -9.35
CA TYR A 130 -1.75 13.70 -9.34
C TYR A 130 -1.23 14.94 -8.58
N GLN A 131 -0.66 14.75 -7.39
CA GLN A 131 -0.09 15.84 -6.60
C GLN A 131 1.10 16.50 -7.31
N LEU A 132 1.97 15.70 -7.94
CA LEU A 132 3.10 16.24 -8.72
C LEU A 132 2.61 17.11 -9.89
N GLU A 133 1.63 16.63 -10.66
CA GLU A 133 1.06 17.40 -11.77
C GLU A 133 0.38 18.68 -11.30
N LYS A 134 -0.36 18.65 -10.18
CA LYS A 134 -0.98 19.82 -9.55
C LYS A 134 0.08 20.83 -9.12
N CYS A 135 1.15 20.39 -8.46
CA CYS A 135 2.28 21.24 -8.07
C CYS A 135 2.97 21.88 -9.28
N LEU A 136 3.20 21.12 -10.35
CA LEU A 136 3.80 21.64 -11.58
C LEU A 136 2.88 22.68 -12.23
N ALA A 137 1.58 22.41 -12.36
CA ALA A 137 0.62 23.36 -12.94
C ALA A 137 0.60 24.69 -12.16
N LEU A 138 0.59 24.62 -10.82
CA LEU A 138 0.67 25.81 -9.95
C LEU A 138 1.99 26.57 -10.12
N ALA A 139 3.13 25.87 -10.22
CA ALA A 139 4.42 26.52 -10.46
C ALA A 139 4.45 27.25 -11.82
N HIS A 140 3.82 26.69 -12.86
CA HIS A 140 3.70 27.35 -14.17
C HIS A 140 2.78 28.58 -14.10
N GLN A 141 1.67 28.49 -13.37
CA GLN A 141 0.74 29.61 -13.18
C GLN A 141 1.34 30.74 -12.33
N ASP A 142 2.13 30.40 -11.29
CA ASP A 142 2.84 31.38 -10.49
C ASP A 142 3.95 32.04 -11.32
N ARG A 143 4.68 31.33 -12.20
CA ARG A 143 5.64 31.97 -13.12
C ARG A 143 4.99 32.93 -14.11
N LEU A 144 3.76 32.65 -14.56
CA LEU A 144 3.01 33.56 -15.43
C LEU A 144 2.46 34.78 -14.66
N SER A 145 2.06 34.61 -13.40
CA SER A 145 1.60 35.70 -12.52
C SER A 145 2.77 36.54 -11.95
N ARG A 146 3.93 35.91 -11.76
CA ARG A 146 5.18 36.48 -11.25
C ARG A 146 6.03 37.10 -12.36
N ARG A 147 5.40 37.69 -13.38
CA ARG A 147 6.04 38.76 -14.18
C ARG A 147 6.06 40.09 -13.40
N ASN A 148 5.33 40.20 -12.27
CA ASN A 148 5.17 41.46 -11.53
C ASN A 148 5.68 41.50 -10.08
N SER A 149 6.32 40.48 -9.50
CA SER A 149 7.10 40.67 -8.25
C SER A 149 8.09 39.54 -7.98
N LEU A 150 9.37 39.89 -7.80
CA LEU A 150 10.46 38.99 -7.44
C LEU A 150 10.54 38.85 -5.91
N GLN A 151 9.94 37.80 -5.34
CA GLN A 151 10.29 37.30 -4.00
C GLN A 151 10.13 35.77 -3.96
N PHE A 152 11.23 35.04 -3.82
CA PHE A 152 11.24 33.58 -3.60
C PHE A 152 10.88 33.27 -2.14
N PRO A 153 9.92 32.37 -1.87
CA PRO A 153 9.88 31.65 -0.60
C PRO A 153 10.28 30.17 -0.79
N ASP A 154 11.25 29.73 0.02
CA ASP A 154 11.68 28.35 0.23
C ASP A 154 10.56 27.47 0.85
N LEU A 155 9.49 27.19 0.11
CA LEU A 155 8.34 26.43 0.61
C LEU A 155 7.99 25.22 -0.27
N LEU A 156 8.99 24.41 -0.65
CA LEU A 156 8.76 23.08 -1.19
C LEU A 156 9.02 22.01 -0.12
N PRO A 157 8.00 21.59 0.66
CA PRO A 157 8.05 20.30 1.32
C PRO A 157 7.67 19.24 0.27
N CYS A 158 8.57 18.95 -0.68
CA CYS A 158 8.50 17.68 -1.41
C CYS A 158 8.88 16.59 -0.39
N GLY A 159 7.86 16.12 0.31
CA GLY A 159 7.95 15.36 1.55
C GLY A 159 8.46 13.95 1.34
N PHE A 160 9.77 13.82 1.19
CA PHE A 160 10.45 12.53 1.41
C PHE A 160 11.70 12.65 2.29
N LYS A 161 12.32 13.83 2.36
CA LYS A 161 13.56 14.03 3.15
C LYS A 161 13.35 14.24 4.65
N ARG A 162 12.12 14.18 5.18
CA ARG A 162 11.84 14.55 6.58
C ARG A 162 11.42 13.43 7.53
N LEU A 163 11.27 12.19 7.04
CA LEU A 163 10.75 11.08 7.87
C LEU A 163 11.84 10.13 8.40
N VAL A 164 13.12 10.39 8.12
CA VAL A 164 14.23 9.51 8.58
C VAL A 164 15.02 10.10 9.75
N PHE A 165 14.77 11.35 10.16
CA PHE A 165 15.33 11.91 11.39
C PHE A 165 14.26 12.59 12.23
N GLY A 166 14.02 12.04 13.42
CA GLY A 166 13.17 12.65 14.43
C GLY A 166 13.72 14.02 14.84
N HIS A 167 12.91 15.06 14.65
CA HIS A 167 13.08 16.31 15.36
C HIS A 167 11.70 16.86 15.77
N VAL A 168 11.57 17.14 17.06
CA VAL A 168 10.41 17.73 17.72
C VAL A 168 10.44 19.25 17.57
N SER A 169 9.26 19.89 17.65
CA SER A 169 8.96 21.34 17.80
C SER A 169 8.68 22.08 16.48
N ASP A 170 7.71 22.99 16.37
CA ASP A 170 6.79 23.58 17.35
C ASP A 170 5.53 24.12 16.63
N GLN A 171 4.46 24.33 17.40
CA GLN A 171 3.14 24.77 16.94
C GLN A 171 3.13 26.21 16.39
N GLN A 172 2.48 26.43 15.25
CA GLN A 172 1.77 27.69 14.98
C GLN A 172 0.59 27.44 14.01
N SER A 173 -0.60 27.31 14.58
CA SER A 173 -1.86 27.25 13.87
C SER A 173 -2.35 28.67 13.56
N VAL A 174 -2.40 29.05 12.29
CA VAL A 174 -3.22 30.17 11.83
C VAL A 174 -4.44 29.59 11.14
N SER A 175 -5.58 29.65 11.84
CA SER A 175 -6.90 29.31 11.31
C SER A 175 -7.38 30.43 10.40
N LEU A 176 -7.57 30.15 9.11
CA LEU A 176 -8.50 30.90 8.26
C LEU A 176 -9.64 29.97 7.88
N GLY A 177 -10.82 30.24 8.44
CA GLY A 177 -12.03 29.49 8.17
C GLY A 177 -12.41 29.56 6.68
N GLN A 178 -12.73 28.40 6.10
CA GLN A 178 -13.39 28.30 4.81
C GLN A 178 -14.55 27.29 4.93
N GLY A 179 -15.72 27.71 4.47
CA GLY A 179 -16.97 26.99 4.57
C GLY A 179 -17.02 25.65 3.80
N PRO A 180 -18.11 24.90 3.95
CA PRO A 180 -18.19 23.48 3.60
C PRO A 180 -18.08 23.17 2.08
N GLY A 181 -18.30 24.15 1.20
CA GLY A 181 -18.34 23.92 -0.26
C GLY A 181 -17.00 23.79 -1.00
N ARG A 182 -15.85 23.95 -0.33
CA ARG A 182 -14.52 23.77 -0.96
C ARG A 182 -13.99 22.34 -0.81
N GLN A 183 -14.49 21.57 0.15
CA GLN A 183 -14.03 20.21 0.42
C GLN A 183 -14.56 19.21 -0.62
N GLU A 184 -15.84 19.27 -0.96
CA GLU A 184 -16.45 18.43 -2.00
C GLU A 184 -15.70 18.58 -3.33
N LYS A 185 -15.40 19.79 -3.81
CA LYS A 185 -14.67 19.94 -5.08
C LYS A 185 -13.33 19.22 -5.16
N ASN A 186 -12.61 19.04 -4.04
CA ASN A 186 -11.33 18.33 -4.06
C ASN A 186 -11.51 16.79 -4.08
N LEU A 187 -12.58 16.27 -3.49
CA LEU A 187 -12.85 14.82 -3.37
C LEU A 187 -12.94 14.14 -4.73
N GLU A 188 -13.69 14.73 -5.66
CA GLU A 188 -13.92 14.19 -6.99
C GLU A 188 -12.74 14.43 -7.93
N GLU A 189 -11.78 15.30 -7.60
CA GLU A 189 -10.65 15.62 -8.48
C GLU A 189 -9.75 14.40 -8.71
N LEU A 190 -9.32 13.71 -7.64
CA LEU A 190 -8.48 12.52 -7.77
C LEU A 190 -9.23 11.36 -8.44
N ARG A 191 -10.51 11.19 -8.11
CA ARG A 191 -11.35 10.16 -8.71
C ARG A 191 -11.52 10.38 -10.22
N CYS A 192 -11.87 11.59 -10.63
CA CYS A 192 -11.98 11.96 -12.04
C CYS A 192 -10.63 11.81 -12.76
N TYR A 193 -9.54 12.19 -12.10
CA TYR A 193 -8.19 12.03 -12.62
C TYR A 193 -7.85 10.57 -12.93
N VAL A 194 -8.10 9.68 -11.96
CA VAL A 194 -7.87 8.24 -12.13
C VAL A 194 -8.77 7.64 -13.21
N MET A 195 -10.05 8.02 -13.25
CA MET A 195 -11.00 7.55 -14.27
C MET A 195 -10.65 8.07 -15.67
N GLY A 196 -9.88 9.14 -15.77
CA GLY A 196 -9.37 9.68 -17.03
C GLY A 196 -8.11 9.01 -17.57
N PHE A 197 -7.55 8.01 -16.87
CA PHE A 197 -6.35 7.32 -17.34
C PHE A 197 -6.59 6.55 -18.62
N ASP A 198 -5.63 6.64 -19.54
CA ASP A 198 -5.51 5.67 -20.62
C ASP A 198 -5.01 4.32 -20.05
N PRO A 199 -5.23 3.20 -20.77
CA PRO A 199 -4.83 1.88 -20.29
C PRO A 199 -3.34 1.78 -19.95
N GLU A 200 -2.49 2.50 -20.69
CA GLU A 200 -1.05 2.51 -20.42
C GLU A 200 -0.70 3.22 -19.11
N THR A 201 -1.28 4.38 -18.81
CA THR A 201 -1.02 5.09 -17.55
C THR A 201 -1.57 4.32 -16.35
N LEU A 202 -2.74 3.71 -16.51
CA LEU A 202 -3.30 2.84 -15.48
C LEU A 202 -2.37 1.65 -15.19
N GLN A 203 -1.87 0.98 -16.23
CA GLN A 203 -0.91 -0.10 -16.08
C GLN A 203 0.40 0.37 -15.43
N ARG A 204 0.94 1.53 -15.83
CA ARG A 204 2.15 2.10 -15.21
C ARG A 204 1.95 2.38 -13.72
N CYS A 205 0.78 2.88 -13.32
CA CYS A 205 0.49 3.17 -11.91
C CYS A 205 0.31 1.88 -11.09
N ALA A 206 -0.26 0.83 -11.69
CA ALA A 206 -0.52 -0.44 -11.02
C ALA A 206 0.69 -1.40 -11.01
N LYS A 207 1.68 -1.19 -11.89
CA LYS A 207 2.85 -2.06 -12.01
C LYS A 207 3.82 -1.85 -10.84
N LEU A 208 4.14 -2.93 -10.14
CA LEU A 208 5.24 -2.99 -9.17
C LEU A 208 6.57 -2.78 -9.90
N LYS A 209 7.46 -1.94 -9.34
CA LYS A 209 8.69 -1.54 -10.04
C LYS A 209 9.74 -2.65 -10.02
N SER A 210 9.73 -3.48 -8.98
CA SER A 210 10.80 -4.44 -8.68
C SER A 210 10.32 -5.88 -8.55
N LYS A 211 11.23 -6.83 -8.84
CA LYS A 211 11.02 -8.26 -8.56
C LYS A 211 10.96 -8.55 -7.07
N GLU A 212 11.72 -7.79 -6.28
CA GLU A 212 11.72 -7.84 -4.83
C GLU A 212 10.32 -7.57 -4.25
N ALA A 213 9.62 -6.54 -4.75
CA ALA A 213 8.25 -6.23 -4.33
C ALA A 213 7.25 -7.34 -4.68
N ILE A 214 7.36 -7.94 -5.86
CA ILE A 214 6.51 -9.09 -6.25
C ILE A 214 6.71 -10.26 -5.30
N ASN A 215 7.97 -10.67 -5.12
CA ASN A 215 8.32 -11.79 -4.26
C ASN A 215 7.88 -11.55 -2.82
N LEU A 216 8.00 -10.32 -2.33
CA LEU A 216 7.58 -9.93 -0.99
C LEU A 216 6.07 -10.09 -0.80
N ILE A 217 5.24 -9.64 -1.77
CA ILE A 217 3.78 -9.82 -1.71
C ILE A 217 3.41 -11.31 -1.74
N GLU A 218 4.05 -12.09 -2.62
CA GLU A 218 3.81 -13.54 -2.72
C GLU A 218 4.15 -14.22 -1.39
N LYS A 219 5.35 -13.98 -0.84
CA LYS A 219 5.79 -14.56 0.44
C LYS A 219 4.89 -14.15 1.60
N HIS A 220 4.51 -12.88 1.70
CA HIS A 220 3.63 -12.38 2.76
C HIS A 220 2.24 -13.01 2.66
N SER A 221 1.67 -13.07 1.45
CA SER A 221 0.36 -13.69 1.20
C SER A 221 0.40 -15.20 1.52
N CYS A 222 1.42 -15.93 1.05
CA CYS A 222 1.60 -17.34 1.38
C CYS A 222 1.81 -17.58 2.88
N ALA A 223 2.52 -16.68 3.59
CA ALA A 223 2.69 -16.80 5.03
C ALA A 223 1.37 -16.60 5.80
N LEU A 224 0.51 -15.69 5.32
CA LEU A 224 -0.77 -15.36 5.95
C LEU A 224 -1.84 -16.43 5.69
N PHE A 225 -1.98 -16.85 4.43
CA PHE A 225 -3.03 -17.76 3.97
C PHE A 225 -2.57 -19.22 3.84
N GLY A 226 -1.28 -19.52 3.89
CA GLY A 226 -0.75 -20.85 3.60
C GLY A 226 -0.31 -20.98 2.13
N ASP A 227 0.44 -22.05 1.84
CA ASP A 227 1.00 -22.31 0.52
C ASP A 227 0.15 -23.33 -0.25
N GLU A 228 -0.25 -22.98 -1.48
CA GLU A 228 -0.93 -23.88 -2.42
C GLU A 228 -0.07 -25.13 -2.72
N LYS A 229 1.26 -25.00 -2.73
CA LYS A 229 2.20 -26.06 -3.12
C LYS A 229 2.40 -27.12 -2.05
N THR A 230 2.05 -26.86 -0.79
CA THR A 230 2.17 -27.86 0.29
C THR A 230 0.97 -28.82 0.32
N GLY A 231 -0.03 -28.66 -0.55
CA GLY A 231 -1.25 -29.47 -0.55
C GLY A 231 -2.17 -29.25 0.66
N VAL A 232 -1.85 -28.25 1.51
CA VAL A 232 -2.61 -27.89 2.72
C VAL A 232 -3.72 -26.88 2.40
N LEU A 233 -3.66 -26.22 1.24
CA LEU A 233 -4.82 -25.50 0.73
C LEU A 233 -5.80 -26.53 0.15
N GLU A 234 -6.61 -27.15 1.01
CA GLU A 234 -7.88 -27.67 0.53
C GLU A 234 -8.60 -26.49 -0.12
N THR A 235 -8.69 -26.49 -1.45
CA THR A 235 -9.31 -25.43 -2.27
C THR A 235 -10.74 -25.08 -1.83
N GLY A 236 -11.34 -25.90 -0.95
CA GLY A 236 -12.64 -25.73 -0.34
C GLY A 236 -12.67 -25.41 1.16
N GLU A 237 -11.56 -25.04 1.83
CA GLU A 237 -11.64 -24.59 3.24
C GLU A 237 -12.47 -23.29 3.31
N VAL A 238 -13.72 -23.43 3.71
CA VAL A 238 -14.65 -22.32 3.95
C VAL A 238 -14.38 -21.78 5.35
N ILE A 239 -14.07 -20.49 5.42
CA ILE A 239 -13.83 -19.78 6.66
C ILE A 239 -15.08 -18.95 6.97
N LEU A 240 -15.61 -19.18 8.17
CA LEU A 240 -16.64 -18.33 8.74
C LEU A 240 -15.99 -17.03 9.24
N THR A 241 -16.51 -15.86 8.90
CA THR A 241 -15.88 -14.57 9.25
C THR A 241 -16.92 -13.47 9.51
N SER A 242 -16.49 -12.32 10.01
CA SER A 242 -17.30 -11.13 10.21
C SER A 242 -16.93 -10.03 9.22
N PHE A 243 -17.82 -9.06 9.01
CA PHE A 243 -17.47 -7.85 8.28
C PHE A 243 -16.28 -7.13 8.91
N SER A 244 -16.24 -7.03 10.25
CA SER A 244 -15.14 -6.39 10.96
C SER A 244 -13.78 -7.03 10.65
N SER A 245 -13.70 -8.37 10.65
CA SER A 245 -12.47 -9.09 10.29
C SER A 245 -12.06 -8.89 8.84
N LEU A 246 -13.04 -8.91 7.91
CA LEU A 246 -12.78 -8.67 6.50
C LEU A 246 -12.31 -7.24 6.25
N LYS A 247 -12.98 -6.25 6.85
CA LYS A 247 -12.61 -4.84 6.78
C LYS A 247 -11.19 -4.62 7.29
N ARG A 248 -10.85 -5.19 8.46
CA ARG A 248 -9.49 -5.15 9.03
C ARG A 248 -8.43 -5.68 8.06
N LEU A 249 -8.70 -6.81 7.41
CA LEU A 249 -7.78 -7.43 6.43
C LEU A 249 -7.62 -6.59 5.18
N VAL A 250 -8.72 -6.08 4.61
CA VAL A 250 -8.69 -5.28 3.39
C VAL A 250 -7.99 -3.94 3.65
N LEU A 251 -8.29 -3.27 4.77
CA LEU A 251 -7.60 -2.04 5.15
C LEU A 251 -6.09 -2.27 5.39
N GLU A 252 -5.71 -3.39 6.02
CA GLU A 252 -4.29 -3.74 6.15
C GLU A 252 -3.62 -3.92 4.80
N ALA A 253 -4.26 -4.66 3.89
CA ALA A 253 -3.73 -4.91 2.56
C ALA A 253 -3.51 -3.60 1.79
N VAL A 254 -4.50 -2.69 1.83
CA VAL A 254 -4.38 -1.36 1.21
C VAL A 254 -3.21 -0.57 1.82
N ALA A 255 -3.12 -0.52 3.16
CA ALA A 255 -2.02 0.15 3.85
C ALA A 255 -0.65 -0.46 3.48
N PHE A 256 -0.58 -1.79 3.44
CA PHE A 256 0.62 -2.53 3.05
C PHE A 256 1.08 -2.15 1.64
N GLY A 257 0.15 -2.11 0.68
CA GLY A 257 0.43 -1.68 -0.69
C GLY A 257 0.92 -0.24 -0.79
N SER A 258 0.29 0.68 -0.05
CA SER A 258 0.73 2.08 0.00
C SER A 258 2.12 2.23 0.60
N PHE A 259 2.43 1.53 1.70
CA PHE A 259 3.77 1.54 2.30
C PHE A 259 4.82 0.89 1.39
N LEU A 260 4.45 -0.19 0.69
CA LEU A 260 5.33 -0.86 -0.25
C LEU A 260 5.75 0.09 -1.37
N TRP A 261 4.84 0.92 -1.90
CA TRP A 261 5.18 1.91 -2.92
C TRP A 261 6.25 2.91 -2.44
N ASP A 262 6.07 3.46 -1.23
CA ASP A 262 7.02 4.41 -0.63
C ASP A 262 8.39 3.75 -0.36
N ILE A 263 8.38 2.51 0.13
CA ILE A 263 9.59 1.78 0.49
C ILE A 263 10.33 1.31 -0.76
N GLU A 264 9.62 0.86 -1.78
CA GLU A 264 10.22 0.47 -3.06
C GLU A 264 10.93 1.66 -3.71
N GLU A 265 10.29 2.83 -3.72
CA GLU A 265 10.92 4.07 -4.22
C GLU A 265 12.18 4.43 -3.41
N TYR A 266 12.13 4.30 -2.08
CA TYR A 266 13.29 4.59 -1.23
C TYR A 266 14.44 3.59 -1.43
N VAL A 267 14.15 2.30 -1.34
CA VAL A 267 15.15 1.22 -1.39
C VAL A 267 15.82 1.18 -2.76
N ASP A 268 15.10 1.50 -3.84
CA ASP A 268 15.68 1.60 -5.18
C ASP A 268 16.82 2.63 -5.26
N THR A 269 16.71 3.76 -4.55
CA THR A 269 17.78 4.78 -4.50
C THR A 269 19.08 4.29 -3.84
N VAL A 270 19.00 3.24 -3.01
CA VAL A 270 20.14 2.71 -2.24
C VAL A 270 20.70 1.43 -2.85
N TYR A 271 19.83 0.49 -3.23
CA TYR A 271 20.22 -0.88 -3.60
C TYR A 271 20.10 -1.18 -5.09
N LYS A 272 19.49 -0.30 -5.91
CA LYS A 272 19.18 -0.51 -7.33
C LYS A 272 18.40 -1.81 -7.56
N LEU A 273 17.08 -1.73 -7.38
CA LEU A 273 16.21 -2.88 -7.46
C LEU A 273 16.17 -3.45 -8.88
N LYS A 274 15.81 -4.73 -9.01
CA LYS A 274 15.72 -5.36 -10.34
C LYS A 274 14.38 -5.01 -10.95
N ASP A 275 14.43 -4.37 -12.13
CA ASP A 275 13.24 -4.09 -12.92
C ASP A 275 12.37 -5.34 -13.08
N ASN A 276 11.08 -5.14 -12.82
CA ASN A 276 10.01 -6.10 -13.09
C ASN A 276 9.65 -6.12 -14.58
#